data_AF-A0A971X0E2-F1
#
_entry.id   AF-A0A971X0E2-F1
#
_cell.length_a   1.000
_cell.length_b   1.000
_cell.length_c   1.000
_cell.angle_alpha   90.00
_cell.angle_beta   90.00
_cell.angle_gamma   90.00
#
_symmetry.space_group_name_H-M   'P 1'
#
loop_
_entity.id
_entity.type
_entity.pdbx_description
1 polymer ?
#
loop_
_entity_poly.entity_id
_entity_poly.type
_entity_poly.pdbx_seq_one_letter_code
_entity_poly.pdbx_strand_id
1 'polypeptide(L)'
;MIIIDPIDIMPAMVVSNTAIDESLPQWATGTYSQGAQVIYNRHIYEVLASSTTDRPDLGVLKTPATWLDVGAVNSWRMFDERIETQSTAETALAVSIQTGSAVTAVSAFNVSAVSMTVRMTDPNDGVVFEETRLLADVGVSSWWEYFFKPIDRTSDVIFSDLPSYPMAAIEVIFSEPTGTAAVGFLTLGVQVELGMTLSGVSAGIIDYSRKTTDDFGRTTIVRRGFSKRAEYDVAVDTEQTGRVQRILAGVRSKPVVWIGDKDKEATIVIGFFRDFNINVRGVCMSDATISVEGLV
;
A
#
# COMPACT_ATOMS: atom_id res chain seq x y z
N MET A 1 -10.74 13.65 9.02
CA MET A 1 -10.48 12.86 7.82
C MET A 1 -9.39 13.49 6.99
N ILE A 2 -8.33 12.72 6.82
CA ILE A 2 -7.16 13.09 6.02
C ILE A 2 -7.10 12.10 4.86
N ILE A 3 -6.69 12.58 3.70
CA ILE A 3 -6.27 11.73 2.60
C ILE A 3 -4.79 11.97 2.30
N ILE A 4 -4.08 10.95 1.84
CA ILE A 4 -2.72 11.11 1.29
C ILE A 4 -2.81 10.79 -0.19
N ASP A 5 -2.54 11.79 -1.03
CA ASP A 5 -2.42 11.61 -2.49
C ASP A 5 -1.02 11.07 -2.77
N PRO A 6 -0.88 9.78 -3.17
CA PRO A 6 0.43 9.16 -3.37
C PRO A 6 1.13 9.74 -4.60
N ILE A 7 2.45 9.84 -4.51
CA ILE A 7 3.33 10.13 -5.65
C ILE A 7 3.72 8.81 -6.29
N ASP A 8 3.57 8.72 -7.61
CA ASP A 8 4.04 7.57 -8.38
C ASP A 8 5.57 7.44 -8.25
N ILE A 9 6.02 6.37 -7.59
CA ILE A 9 7.45 6.14 -7.35
C ILE A 9 8.11 5.63 -8.63
N MET A 10 8.88 6.50 -9.27
CA MET A 10 9.66 6.16 -10.46
C MET A 10 11.01 5.54 -10.10
N PRO A 11 11.59 4.67 -10.96
CA PRO A 11 12.90 4.06 -10.70
C PRO A 11 14.03 5.04 -10.40
N ALA A 12 13.99 6.23 -11.01
CA ALA A 12 14.98 7.28 -10.78
C ALA A 12 14.89 7.93 -9.38
N MET A 13 13.77 7.76 -8.67
CA MET A 13 13.56 8.32 -7.34
C MET A 13 14.10 7.40 -6.23
N VAL A 14 14.26 6.10 -6.49
CA VAL A 14 14.77 5.13 -5.51
C VAL A 14 16.29 5.21 -5.50
N VAL A 15 16.86 5.71 -4.40
CA VAL A 15 18.30 5.89 -4.22
C VAL A 15 18.96 4.59 -3.78
N SER A 16 18.32 3.87 -2.85
CA SER A 16 18.78 2.57 -2.36
C SER A 16 17.62 1.70 -1.91
N ASN A 17 17.82 0.38 -1.99
CA ASN A 17 16.91 -0.63 -1.49
C ASN A 17 17.72 -1.87 -1.06
N THR A 18 17.49 -2.38 0.14
CA THR A 18 18.21 -3.57 0.65
C THR A 18 17.55 -4.89 0.28
N ALA A 19 16.33 -4.88 -0.26
CA ALA A 19 15.68 -6.09 -0.78
C ALA A 19 16.52 -6.70 -1.92
N ILE A 20 16.79 -8.00 -1.80
CA ILE A 20 17.54 -8.75 -2.81
C ILE A 20 16.54 -9.36 -3.79
N ASP A 21 16.71 -9.07 -5.08
CA ASP A 21 15.89 -9.63 -6.14
C ASP A 21 16.14 -11.14 -6.33
N GLU A 22 15.18 -11.81 -6.95
CA GLU A 22 15.27 -13.22 -7.30
C GLU A 22 16.49 -13.50 -8.17
N SER A 23 17.14 -14.65 -7.95
CA SER A 23 18.32 -15.11 -8.70
C SER A 23 17.96 -15.66 -10.09
N LEU A 24 17.18 -14.89 -10.86
CA LEU A 24 16.74 -15.23 -12.20
C LEU A 24 17.60 -14.53 -13.26
N PRO A 25 17.79 -15.15 -14.43
CA PRO A 25 18.51 -14.52 -15.53
C PRO A 25 17.75 -13.30 -16.05
N GLN A 26 18.48 -12.22 -16.35
CA GLN A 26 17.92 -11.10 -17.10
C GLN A 26 17.59 -11.56 -18.53
N TRP A 27 16.47 -11.10 -19.07
CA TRP A 27 16.08 -11.42 -20.43
C TRP A 27 17.12 -10.89 -21.42
N ALA A 28 17.49 -11.75 -22.35
CA ALA A 28 18.35 -11.43 -23.48
C ALA A 28 17.71 -11.98 -24.75
N THR A 29 18.11 -11.46 -25.90
CA THR A 29 17.64 -12.00 -27.18
C THR A 29 18.08 -13.45 -27.33
N GLY A 30 17.11 -14.38 -27.39
CA GLY A 30 17.38 -15.82 -27.41
C GLY A 30 16.10 -16.62 -27.58
N THR A 31 16.23 -17.94 -27.51
CA THR A 31 15.07 -18.85 -27.50
C THR A 31 14.87 -19.38 -26.09
N TYR A 32 13.65 -19.25 -25.58
CA TYR A 32 13.26 -19.75 -24.27
C TYR A 32 12.22 -20.85 -24.43
N SER A 33 12.35 -21.92 -23.65
CA SER A 33 11.38 -23.02 -23.60
C SER A 33 10.29 -22.75 -22.56
N GLN A 34 9.17 -23.47 -22.67
CA GLN A 34 8.07 -23.41 -21.71
C GLN A 34 8.55 -23.52 -20.24
N GLY A 35 8.00 -22.70 -19.35
CA GLY A 35 8.32 -22.66 -17.93
C GLY A 35 9.63 -21.94 -17.57
N ALA A 36 10.40 -21.46 -18.55
CA ALA A 36 11.58 -20.63 -18.27
C ALA A 36 11.15 -19.28 -17.68
N GLN A 37 11.82 -18.85 -16.61
CA GLN A 37 11.60 -17.56 -15.96
C GLN A 37 12.76 -16.61 -16.20
N VAL A 38 12.44 -15.37 -16.55
CA VAL A 38 13.41 -14.30 -16.81
C VAL A 38 12.94 -13.00 -16.19
N ILE A 39 13.89 -12.13 -15.84
CA ILE A 39 13.58 -10.76 -15.41
C ILE A 39 13.70 -9.83 -16.61
N TYR A 40 12.66 -9.04 -16.86
CA TYR A 40 12.69 -7.94 -17.83
C TYR A 40 12.03 -6.71 -17.23
N ASN A 41 12.70 -5.56 -17.28
CA ASN A 41 12.17 -4.30 -16.74
C ASN A 41 11.61 -4.40 -15.30
N ARG A 42 12.31 -5.14 -14.42
CA ARG A 42 11.94 -5.37 -13.00
C ARG A 42 10.66 -6.19 -12.79
N HIS A 43 10.19 -6.87 -13.83
CA HIS A 43 9.11 -7.85 -13.75
C HIS A 43 9.67 -9.25 -14.08
N ILE A 44 9.10 -10.26 -13.44
CA ILE A 44 9.38 -11.67 -13.69
C ILE A 44 8.38 -12.17 -14.72
N TYR A 45 8.90 -12.74 -15.80
CA TYR A 45 8.09 -13.33 -16.87
C TYR A 45 8.35 -14.83 -16.98
N GLU A 46 7.30 -15.60 -17.21
CA GLU A 46 7.36 -17.05 -17.43
C GLU A 46 6.87 -17.40 -18.85
N VAL A 47 7.59 -18.29 -19.54
CA VAL A 47 7.18 -18.71 -20.90
C VAL A 47 5.97 -19.66 -20.83
N LEU A 48 4.90 -19.32 -21.55
CA LEU A 48 3.72 -20.17 -21.71
C LEU A 48 3.79 -21.06 -22.96
N ALA A 49 4.42 -20.58 -24.03
CA ALA A 49 4.56 -21.33 -25.29
C ALA A 49 5.60 -22.45 -25.18
N SER A 50 5.53 -23.47 -26.06
CA SER A 50 6.54 -24.54 -26.10
C SER A 50 7.95 -24.00 -26.32
N SER A 51 8.07 -22.96 -27.15
CA SER A 51 9.26 -22.14 -27.31
C SER A 51 8.87 -20.73 -27.76
N THR A 52 9.68 -19.74 -27.40
CA THR A 52 9.48 -18.36 -27.81
C THR A 52 10.81 -17.63 -28.02
N THR A 53 10.84 -16.75 -29.01
CA THR A 53 11.90 -15.76 -29.22
C THR A 53 11.39 -14.33 -28.99
N ASP A 54 10.14 -14.21 -28.55
CA ASP A 54 9.51 -12.91 -28.34
C ASP A 54 10.10 -12.20 -27.13
N ARG A 55 10.13 -10.87 -27.19
CA ARG A 55 10.38 -10.03 -26.02
C ARG A 55 9.22 -10.17 -25.02
N PRO A 56 9.47 -10.29 -23.69
CA PRO A 56 8.44 -10.67 -22.74
C PRO A 56 7.22 -9.73 -22.71
N ASP A 57 7.45 -8.42 -22.68
CA ASP A 57 6.41 -7.38 -22.70
C ASP A 57 5.49 -7.44 -23.93
N LEU A 58 6.03 -7.77 -25.10
CA LEU A 58 5.27 -7.90 -26.34
C LEU A 58 4.58 -9.26 -26.44
N GLY A 59 5.19 -10.31 -25.88
CA GLY A 59 4.66 -11.67 -25.93
C GLY A 59 3.47 -11.90 -25.01
N VAL A 60 3.34 -11.15 -23.91
CA VAL A 60 2.14 -11.12 -23.06
C VAL A 60 0.91 -10.62 -23.84
N LEU A 61 1.10 -9.70 -24.79
CA LEU A 61 0.01 -9.09 -25.56
C LEU A 61 -0.45 -9.94 -26.77
N LYS A 62 0.23 -11.05 -27.07
CA LYS A 62 -0.11 -11.91 -28.21
C LYS A 62 -1.34 -12.78 -27.93
N THR A 63 -1.95 -13.29 -28.99
CA THR A 63 -3.03 -14.29 -28.91
C THR A 63 -2.69 -15.49 -29.78
N PRO A 64 -2.30 -16.65 -29.19
CA PRO A 64 -2.11 -16.90 -27.76
C PRO A 64 -0.88 -16.18 -27.18
N ALA A 65 -0.91 -15.85 -25.88
CA ALA A 65 0.20 -15.21 -25.20
C ALA A 65 1.40 -16.17 -25.12
N THR A 66 2.60 -15.67 -25.41
CA THR A 66 3.84 -16.47 -25.33
C THR A 66 4.53 -16.38 -23.98
N TRP A 67 4.26 -15.30 -23.24
CA TRP A 67 4.77 -15.03 -21.90
C TRP A 67 3.61 -14.73 -20.93
N LEU A 68 3.83 -15.04 -19.66
CA LEU A 68 3.00 -14.66 -18.52
C LEU A 68 3.79 -13.67 -17.65
N ASP A 69 3.20 -12.52 -17.32
CA ASP A 69 3.76 -11.63 -16.28
C ASP A 69 3.37 -12.18 -14.90
N VAL A 70 4.38 -12.63 -14.15
CA VAL A 70 4.20 -13.19 -12.80
C VAL A 70 4.09 -12.07 -11.77
N GLY A 71 4.73 -10.92 -12.01
CA GLY A 71 4.74 -9.76 -11.11
C GLY A 71 6.12 -9.12 -10.98
N ALA A 72 6.21 -8.12 -10.10
CA ALA A 72 7.45 -7.41 -9.84
C ALA A 72 8.49 -8.30 -9.13
N VAL A 73 9.76 -7.97 -9.34
CA VAL A 73 10.89 -8.50 -8.55
C VAL A 73 10.77 -8.09 -7.10
N ASN A 74 11.40 -8.84 -6.20
CA ASN A 74 11.29 -8.64 -4.75
C ASN A 74 11.53 -7.18 -4.31
N SER A 75 12.50 -6.45 -4.87
CA SER A 75 12.75 -5.05 -4.50
C SER A 75 11.66 -4.06 -4.93
N TRP A 76 10.81 -4.43 -5.89
CA TRP A 76 9.79 -3.56 -6.47
C TRP A 76 8.36 -3.92 -6.08
N ARG A 77 8.13 -5.07 -5.44
CA ARG A 77 6.80 -5.49 -4.97
C ARG A 77 6.14 -4.47 -4.06
N MET A 78 6.86 -3.86 -3.13
CA MET A 78 6.29 -2.81 -2.26
C MET A 78 5.83 -1.54 -3.00
N PHE A 79 6.14 -1.39 -4.27
CA PHE A 79 5.68 -0.27 -5.11
C PHE A 79 4.70 -0.71 -6.19
N ASP A 80 4.37 -2.01 -6.29
CA ASP A 80 3.31 -2.45 -7.19
C ASP A 80 1.95 -2.13 -6.55
N GLU A 81 0.94 -1.75 -7.33
CA GLU A 81 -0.39 -1.36 -6.80
C GLU A 81 -1.19 -2.58 -6.28
N ARG A 82 -0.53 -3.54 -5.64
CA ARG A 82 -1.07 -4.77 -5.08
C ARG A 82 -0.61 -4.89 -3.63
N ILE A 83 -1.54 -5.11 -2.70
CA ILE A 83 -1.21 -5.11 -1.26
C ILE A 83 -0.69 -6.50 -0.84
N GLU A 84 -1.15 -7.55 -1.51
CA GLU A 84 -0.80 -8.94 -1.16
C GLU A 84 0.62 -9.36 -1.57
N THR A 85 1.21 -8.70 -2.57
CA THR A 85 2.59 -8.92 -2.99
C THR A 85 3.54 -8.20 -2.04
N GLN A 86 4.50 -8.93 -1.45
CA GLN A 86 5.41 -8.34 -0.46
C GLN A 86 6.85 -8.32 -0.93
N SER A 87 7.52 -7.19 -0.72
CA SER A 87 8.98 -7.09 -0.70
C SER A 87 9.51 -7.64 0.62
N THR A 88 10.54 -8.47 0.57
CA THR A 88 11.09 -9.16 1.74
C THR A 88 12.60 -9.00 1.87
N ALA A 89 13.09 -8.86 3.10
CA ALA A 89 14.52 -8.87 3.41
C ALA A 89 14.79 -9.47 4.80
N GLU A 90 15.92 -10.17 4.95
CA GLU A 90 16.34 -10.72 6.25
C GLU A 90 16.74 -9.59 7.21
N THR A 91 16.33 -9.69 8.47
CA THR A 91 16.67 -8.78 9.59
C THR A 91 16.15 -7.34 9.49
N ALA A 92 16.27 -6.70 8.33
CA ALA A 92 15.74 -5.37 8.07
C ALA A 92 15.57 -5.12 6.56
N LEU A 93 14.47 -4.46 6.21
CA LEU A 93 14.25 -3.89 4.88
C LEU A 93 14.41 -2.37 4.98
N ALA A 94 15.37 -1.80 4.27
CA ALA A 94 15.63 -0.37 4.25
C ALA A 94 15.59 0.16 2.82
N VAL A 95 14.91 1.29 2.63
CA VAL A 95 14.66 1.90 1.33
C VAL A 95 14.85 3.40 1.45
N SER A 96 15.65 3.99 0.57
CA SER A 96 15.84 5.43 0.48
C SER A 96 15.26 5.96 -0.83
N ILE A 97 14.40 6.97 -0.71
CA ILE A 97 13.63 7.54 -1.82
C ILE A 97 13.79 9.06 -1.80
N GLN A 98 14.10 9.63 -2.96
CA GLN A 98 14.15 11.06 -3.19
C GLN A 98 13.19 11.42 -4.32
N THR A 99 12.03 11.98 -3.95
CA THR A 99 10.94 12.27 -4.90
C THR A 99 11.16 13.58 -5.68
N GLY A 100 12.04 14.47 -5.20
CA GLY A 100 12.22 15.81 -5.79
C GLY A 100 11.01 16.74 -5.59
N SER A 101 10.07 16.36 -4.74
CA SER A 101 8.87 17.12 -4.39
C SER A 101 8.62 17.03 -2.89
N ALA A 102 7.86 17.98 -2.35
CA ALA A 102 7.52 17.95 -0.92
C ALA A 102 6.67 16.72 -0.61
N VAL A 103 7.10 15.94 0.38
CA VAL A 103 6.35 14.81 0.95
C VAL A 103 6.04 15.16 2.40
N THR A 104 4.77 15.03 2.79
CA THR A 104 4.35 15.29 4.17
C THR A 104 3.86 14.03 4.87
N ALA A 105 3.66 12.94 4.13
CA ALA A 105 3.23 11.68 4.69
C ALA A 105 3.86 10.46 4.01
N VAL A 106 4.13 9.44 4.81
CA VAL A 106 4.58 8.11 4.40
C VAL A 106 3.63 7.09 4.99
N SER A 107 3.16 6.15 4.19
CA SER A 107 2.35 5.04 4.70
C SER A 107 2.76 3.71 4.12
N ALA A 108 2.69 2.68 4.95
CA ALA A 108 3.02 1.31 4.59
C ALA A 108 1.87 0.39 4.97
N PHE A 109 1.55 -0.56 4.10
CA PHE A 109 0.43 -1.50 4.23
C PHE A 109 0.93 -2.93 4.17
N ASN A 110 0.21 -3.82 4.86
CA ASN A 110 0.54 -5.25 4.95
C ASN A 110 2.02 -5.45 5.34
N VAL A 111 2.43 -4.74 6.40
CA VAL A 111 3.78 -4.78 6.96
C VAL A 111 3.89 -5.91 7.97
N SER A 112 4.95 -6.70 7.86
CA SER A 112 5.39 -7.66 8.86
C SER A 112 6.79 -7.28 9.33
N ALA A 113 6.86 -6.53 10.42
CA ALA A 113 8.09 -6.12 11.09
C ALA A 113 7.81 -5.85 12.59
N VAL A 114 8.87 -5.70 13.40
CA VAL A 114 8.75 -5.27 14.80
C VAL A 114 8.56 -3.75 14.89
N SER A 115 9.25 -3.00 14.04
CA SER A 115 9.19 -1.54 14.03
C SER A 115 9.38 -0.98 12.62
N MET A 116 8.85 0.22 12.43
CA MET A 116 9.06 1.04 11.25
C MET A 116 9.66 2.38 11.68
N THR A 117 10.79 2.74 11.07
CA THR A 117 11.47 4.02 11.28
C THR A 117 11.43 4.81 9.98
N VAL A 118 11.00 6.07 10.06
CA VAL A 118 11.05 7.01 8.95
C VAL A 118 12.04 8.11 9.31
N ARG A 119 13.07 8.28 8.48
CA ARG A 119 14.06 9.35 8.59
C ARG A 119 14.02 10.20 7.33
N MET A 120 14.00 11.51 7.49
CA MET A 120 14.10 12.46 6.39
C MET A 120 15.34 13.33 6.55
N THR A 121 16.18 13.34 5.52
CA THR A 121 17.46 14.05 5.52
C THR A 121 17.51 15.04 4.36
N ASP A 122 17.58 16.33 4.66
CA ASP A 122 17.81 17.39 3.67
C ASP A 122 19.32 17.56 3.41
N PRO A 123 19.75 17.80 2.16
CA PRO A 123 21.16 18.01 1.83
C PRO A 123 21.81 19.22 2.51
N ASN A 124 21.04 20.23 2.94
CA ASN A 124 21.56 21.44 3.57
C ASN A 124 21.37 21.40 5.09
N ASP A 125 20.18 21.01 5.55
CA ASP A 125 19.80 21.07 6.97
C ASP A 125 20.07 19.76 7.74
N GLY A 126 20.44 18.68 7.06
CA GLY A 126 20.71 17.38 7.67
C GLY A 126 19.42 16.64 8.03
N VAL A 127 19.41 15.89 9.14
CA VAL A 127 18.23 15.11 9.57
C VAL A 127 17.18 16.06 10.13
N VAL A 128 16.08 16.21 9.38
CA VAL A 128 14.97 17.13 9.72
C VAL A 128 13.79 16.40 10.37
N PHE A 129 13.71 15.08 10.22
CA PHE A 129 12.68 14.25 10.84
C PHE A 129 13.22 12.84 11.08
N GLU A 130 12.95 12.29 12.25
CA GLU A 130 13.20 10.88 12.55
C GLU A 130 12.17 10.42 13.58
N GLU A 131 11.34 9.44 13.21
CA GLU A 131 10.35 8.85 14.10
C GLU A 131 10.38 7.33 13.93
N THR A 132 10.31 6.61 15.05
CA THR A 132 10.19 5.15 15.08
C THR A 132 8.90 4.74 15.76
N ARG A 133 8.13 3.87 15.10
CA ARG A 133 6.93 3.26 15.68
C ARG A 133 7.10 1.76 15.82
N LEU A 134 6.74 1.25 16.99
CA LEU A 134 6.61 -0.17 17.22
C LEU A 134 5.28 -0.65 16.62
N LEU A 135 5.31 -1.79 15.95
CA LEU A 135 4.13 -2.37 15.30
C LEU A 135 3.41 -3.39 16.18
N ALA A 136 3.80 -3.52 17.45
CA ALA A 136 3.10 -4.38 18.39
C ALA A 136 1.73 -3.79 18.73
N ASP A 137 0.67 -4.55 18.50
CA ASP A 137 -0.67 -4.22 18.96
C ASP A 137 -0.76 -4.46 20.47
N VAL A 138 -0.99 -3.37 21.21
CA VAL A 138 -1.08 -3.36 22.67
C VAL A 138 -2.50 -3.66 23.15
N GLY A 139 -3.39 -4.14 22.27
CA GLY A 139 -4.75 -4.59 22.56
C GLY A 139 -4.80 -5.77 23.55
N VAL A 140 -4.57 -5.47 24.83
CA VAL A 140 -4.63 -6.39 25.97
C VAL A 140 -5.78 -5.94 26.85
N SER A 141 -6.85 -6.75 26.90
CA SER A 141 -8.09 -6.42 27.60
C SER A 141 -8.23 -7.13 28.96
N SER A 142 -7.35 -8.09 29.25
CA SER A 142 -7.37 -8.84 30.51
C SER A 142 -5.96 -9.22 31.01
N TRP A 143 -5.86 -9.49 32.32
CA TRP A 143 -4.63 -10.02 32.92
C TRP A 143 -4.15 -11.31 32.27
N TRP A 144 -5.08 -12.19 31.84
CA TRP A 144 -4.71 -13.43 31.17
C TRP A 144 -4.11 -13.14 29.79
N GLU A 145 -4.72 -12.24 29.00
CA GLU A 145 -4.17 -11.85 27.71
C GLU A 145 -2.77 -11.23 27.84
N TYR A 146 -2.53 -10.43 28.89
CA TYR A 146 -1.22 -9.83 29.12
C TYR A 146 -0.10 -10.88 29.25
N PHE A 147 -0.38 -12.00 29.91
CA PHE A 147 0.62 -13.04 30.16
C PHE A 147 0.70 -14.12 29.08
N PHE A 148 -0.39 -14.38 28.36
CA PHE A 148 -0.50 -15.57 27.51
C PHE A 148 -0.87 -15.29 26.05
N LYS A 149 -1.31 -14.07 25.70
CA LYS A 149 -1.65 -13.72 24.31
C LYS A 149 -0.35 -13.53 23.51
N PRO A 150 -0.22 -14.14 22.34
CA PRO A 150 0.81 -13.75 21.37
C PRO A 150 0.69 -12.26 21.05
N ILE A 151 1.82 -11.61 20.78
CA ILE A 151 1.82 -10.20 20.36
C ILE A 151 1.23 -10.13 18.96
N ASP A 152 0.03 -9.58 18.84
CA ASP A 152 -0.53 -9.19 17.56
C ASP A 152 0.25 -7.99 17.02
N ARG A 153 0.29 -7.84 15.69
CA ARG A 153 1.01 -6.74 15.06
C ARG A 153 0.09 -5.94 14.17
N THR A 154 0.18 -4.61 14.26
CA THR A 154 -0.44 -3.69 13.34
C THR A 154 0.24 -3.81 11.99
N SER A 155 -0.56 -4.01 10.94
CA SER A 155 -0.07 -4.24 9.58
C SER A 155 0.02 -2.96 8.76
N ASP A 156 -0.79 -1.96 9.09
CA ASP A 156 -0.81 -0.68 8.38
C ASP A 156 -0.34 0.48 9.27
N VAL A 157 0.58 1.29 8.74
CA VAL A 157 1.31 2.31 9.50
C VAL A 157 1.37 3.59 8.70
N ILE A 158 1.13 4.73 9.35
CA ILE A 158 1.11 6.04 8.69
C ILE A 158 1.89 7.06 9.50
N PHE A 159 2.85 7.71 8.88
CA PHE A 159 3.52 8.90 9.39
C PHE A 159 3.01 10.10 8.60
N SER A 160 2.31 11.02 9.25
CA SER A 160 1.63 12.15 8.60
C SER A 160 2.23 13.52 8.96
N ASP A 161 3.28 13.51 9.78
CA ASP A 161 3.81 14.71 10.43
C ASP A 161 5.20 15.09 9.88
N LEU A 162 5.51 14.69 8.63
CA LEU A 162 6.79 15.02 7.99
C LEU A 162 6.80 16.49 7.56
N PRO A 163 7.86 17.25 7.89
CA PRO A 163 7.99 18.62 7.40
C PRO A 163 8.24 18.68 5.88
N SER A 164 7.79 19.75 5.24
CA SER A 164 7.84 19.86 3.77
C SER A 164 9.24 20.25 3.27
N TYR A 165 10.07 19.27 2.93
CA TYR A 165 11.40 19.46 2.32
C TYR A 165 11.51 18.78 0.94
N PRO A 166 11.38 19.52 -0.18
CA PRO A 166 11.34 18.93 -1.52
C PRO A 166 12.62 18.21 -1.98
N MET A 167 13.77 18.58 -1.41
CA MET A 167 15.06 18.01 -1.76
C MET A 167 15.53 16.92 -0.80
N ALA A 168 14.74 16.63 0.25
CA ALA A 168 15.13 15.65 1.25
C ALA A 168 15.01 14.21 0.73
N ALA A 169 15.94 13.37 1.15
CA ALA A 169 15.85 11.93 0.99
C ALA A 169 15.09 11.33 2.18
N ILE A 170 14.11 10.48 1.89
CA ILE A 170 13.30 9.78 2.88
C ILE A 170 13.78 8.34 2.93
N GLU A 171 14.33 7.96 4.07
CA GLU A 171 14.75 6.62 4.40
C GLU A 171 13.67 5.96 5.26
N VAL A 172 13.15 4.82 4.82
CA VAL A 172 12.17 4.01 5.54
C VAL A 172 12.84 2.68 5.88
N ILE A 173 12.87 2.34 7.17
CA ILE A 173 13.51 1.14 7.70
C ILE A 173 12.48 0.32 8.44
N PHE A 174 12.28 -0.91 7.99
CA PHE A 174 11.46 -1.92 8.64
C PHE A 174 12.40 -2.92 9.32
N SER A 175 12.35 -3.01 10.65
CA SER A 175 13.23 -3.88 11.42
C SER A 175 12.49 -5.13 11.89
N GLU A 176 13.07 -6.30 11.60
CA GLU A 176 12.62 -7.62 12.08
C GLU A 176 13.85 -8.44 12.48
N PRO A 177 14.48 -8.16 13.64
CA PRO A 177 15.79 -8.70 14.00
C PRO A 177 15.87 -10.22 14.03
N THR A 178 14.73 -10.89 14.23
CA THR A 178 14.63 -12.35 14.42
C THR A 178 14.03 -13.08 13.23
N GLY A 179 13.76 -12.39 12.11
CA GLY A 179 13.10 -12.99 10.96
C GLY A 179 13.26 -12.19 9.68
N THR A 180 12.23 -12.25 8.85
CA THR A 180 12.17 -11.57 7.56
C THR A 180 11.20 -10.40 7.67
N ALA A 181 11.69 -9.19 7.42
CA ALA A 181 10.84 -8.02 7.26
C ALA A 181 10.11 -8.14 5.92
N ALA A 182 8.79 -7.94 5.92
CA ALA A 182 7.97 -7.95 4.70
C ALA A 182 7.11 -6.68 4.62
N VAL A 183 6.96 -6.12 3.42
CA VAL A 183 6.16 -4.91 3.17
C VAL A 183 5.35 -5.12 1.91
N GLY A 184 4.03 -4.97 2.01
CA GLY A 184 3.10 -5.12 0.88
C GLY A 184 3.06 -3.90 -0.01
N PHE A 185 2.79 -2.73 0.56
CA PHE A 185 2.71 -1.50 -0.22
C PHE A 185 3.26 -0.30 0.55
N LEU A 186 4.19 0.45 -0.05
CA LEU A 186 4.80 1.66 0.50
C LEU A 186 4.44 2.85 -0.38
N THR A 187 3.84 3.87 0.23
CA THR A 187 3.50 5.12 -0.45
C THR A 187 4.08 6.33 0.26
N LEU A 188 4.41 7.33 -0.55
CA LEU A 188 4.83 8.65 -0.12
C LEU A 188 3.93 9.65 -0.81
N GLY A 189 3.52 10.69 -0.10
CA GLY A 189 2.62 11.66 -0.68
C GLY A 189 2.43 12.91 0.15
N VAL A 190 1.49 13.73 -0.33
CA VAL A 190 1.08 14.95 0.36
C VAL A 190 -0.26 14.68 1.03
N GLN A 191 -0.34 15.03 2.31
CA GLN A 191 -1.57 14.92 3.05
C GLN A 191 -2.49 16.09 2.75
N VAL A 192 -3.78 15.82 2.66
CA VAL A 192 -4.83 16.81 2.46
C VAL A 192 -5.94 16.57 3.46
N GLU A 193 -6.23 17.57 4.28
CA GLU A 193 -7.36 17.53 5.19
C GLU A 193 -8.66 17.82 4.44
N LEU A 194 -9.65 16.93 4.56
CA LEU A 194 -10.97 17.09 3.96
C LEU A 194 -12.01 17.64 4.94
N GLY A 195 -11.82 17.39 6.24
CA GLY A 195 -12.76 17.77 7.29
C GLY A 195 -12.59 16.90 8.54
N MET A 196 -13.58 16.90 9.41
CA MET A 196 -13.56 16.11 10.65
C MET A 196 -14.33 14.80 10.46
N THR A 197 -13.72 13.67 10.80
CA THR A 197 -14.41 12.36 10.75
C THR A 197 -15.37 12.30 11.93
N LEU A 198 -16.65 12.03 11.67
CA LEU A 198 -17.67 11.85 12.70
C LEU A 198 -17.61 10.43 13.28
N SER A 199 -18.21 10.25 14.46
CA SER A 199 -18.37 8.92 15.05
C SER A 199 -19.30 8.07 14.20
N GLY A 200 -18.91 6.83 13.88
CA GLY A 200 -19.74 5.92 13.09
C GLY A 200 -19.08 5.31 11.85
N VAL A 201 -17.76 5.47 11.66
CA VAL A 201 -17.04 4.85 10.55
C VAL A 201 -17.33 3.34 10.51
N SER A 202 -17.91 2.89 9.40
CA SER A 202 -18.12 1.46 9.15
C SER A 202 -16.89 0.90 8.47
N ALA A 203 -16.24 -0.08 9.10
CA ALA A 203 -15.08 -0.78 8.55
C ALA A 203 -15.43 -2.26 8.31
N GLY A 204 -14.99 -2.79 7.18
CA GLY A 204 -15.22 -4.19 6.82
C GLY A 204 -14.25 -4.67 5.74
N ILE A 205 -14.49 -5.89 5.25
CA ILE A 205 -13.73 -6.49 4.15
C ILE A 205 -14.68 -7.05 3.08
N ILE A 206 -14.21 -7.09 1.85
CA ILE A 206 -14.82 -7.83 0.75
C ILE A 206 -13.92 -9.03 0.47
N ASP A 207 -14.43 -10.23 0.76
CA ASP A 207 -13.73 -11.51 0.54
C ASP A 207 -14.07 -12.05 -0.85
N TYR A 208 -13.06 -12.20 -1.72
CA TYR A 208 -13.24 -12.71 -3.09
C TYR A 208 -13.16 -14.25 -3.16
N SER A 209 -13.05 -14.94 -2.03
CA SER A 209 -12.95 -16.40 -1.95
C SER A 209 -14.17 -17.12 -2.52
N ARG A 210 -13.95 -18.25 -3.20
CA ARG A 210 -15.03 -19.07 -3.75
C ARG A 210 -15.39 -20.19 -2.76
N LYS A 211 -16.66 -20.26 -2.39
CA LYS A 211 -17.20 -21.33 -1.53
C LYS A 211 -18.16 -22.16 -2.38
N THR A 212 -17.82 -23.41 -2.65
CA THR A 212 -18.64 -24.32 -3.48
C THR A 212 -19.03 -25.54 -2.68
N THR A 213 -20.32 -25.82 -2.59
CA THR A 213 -20.85 -27.02 -1.94
C THR A 213 -21.27 -28.02 -3.01
N ASP A 214 -20.84 -29.28 -2.90
CA ASP A 214 -21.24 -30.34 -3.82
C ASP A 214 -22.64 -30.89 -3.49
N ASP A 215 -23.16 -31.78 -4.36
CA ASP A 215 -24.48 -32.40 -4.21
C ASP A 215 -24.61 -33.29 -2.95
N PHE A 216 -23.48 -33.60 -2.30
CA PHE A 216 -23.42 -34.36 -1.05
C PHE A 216 -23.29 -33.47 0.19
N GLY A 217 -23.33 -32.14 0.02
CA GLY A 217 -23.26 -31.17 1.11
C GLY A 217 -21.84 -30.86 1.59
N ARG A 218 -20.79 -31.28 0.88
CA ARG A 218 -19.40 -30.96 1.24
C ARG A 218 -18.99 -29.62 0.62
N THR A 219 -18.62 -28.68 1.48
CA THR A 219 -18.14 -27.36 1.06
C THR A 219 -16.63 -27.35 0.87
N THR A 220 -16.19 -26.98 -0.34
CA THR A 220 -14.79 -26.67 -0.66
C THR A 220 -14.63 -25.16 -0.73
N ILE A 221 -13.61 -24.64 -0.05
CA ILE A 221 -13.31 -23.21 0.00
C ILE A 221 -11.98 -22.98 -0.74
N VAL A 222 -12.01 -22.19 -1.80
CA VAL A 222 -10.82 -21.68 -2.48
C VAL A 222 -10.61 -20.25 -2.00
N ARG A 223 -9.67 -20.08 -1.07
CA ARG A 223 -9.32 -18.76 -0.54
C ARG A 223 -8.72 -17.92 -1.65
N ARG A 224 -9.17 -16.67 -1.76
CA ARG A 224 -8.61 -15.64 -2.64
C ARG A 224 -8.29 -14.40 -1.81
N GLY A 225 -7.80 -13.37 -2.49
CA GLY A 225 -7.54 -12.10 -1.84
C GLY A 225 -8.79 -11.41 -1.30
N PHE A 226 -8.57 -10.35 -0.56
CA PHE A 226 -9.63 -9.51 0.00
C PHE A 226 -9.27 -8.04 -0.14
N SER A 227 -10.27 -7.17 -0.07
CA SER A 227 -10.05 -5.71 0.01
C SER A 227 -10.72 -5.15 1.26
N LYS A 228 -10.12 -4.13 1.87
CA LYS A 228 -10.77 -3.37 2.94
C LYS A 228 -11.89 -2.51 2.36
N ARG A 229 -12.95 -2.28 3.12
CA ARG A 229 -14.02 -1.31 2.80
C ARG A 229 -14.21 -0.42 4.01
N ALA A 230 -14.34 0.88 3.75
CA ALA A 230 -14.74 1.83 4.77
C ALA A 230 -15.83 2.79 4.26
N GLU A 231 -16.70 3.21 5.17
CA GLU A 231 -17.69 4.26 4.94
C GLU A 231 -17.50 5.32 6.02
N TYR A 232 -17.15 6.53 5.58
CA TYR A 232 -16.81 7.64 6.46
C TYR A 232 -17.89 8.69 6.41
N ASP A 233 -18.40 9.06 7.58
CA ASP A 233 -19.17 10.27 7.76
C ASP A 233 -18.21 11.41 8.16
N VAL A 234 -18.26 12.51 7.43
CA VAL A 234 -17.30 13.62 7.54
C VAL A 234 -18.06 14.93 7.65
N ALA A 235 -17.78 15.68 8.69
CA ALA A 235 -18.23 17.06 8.80
C ALA A 235 -17.22 17.97 8.09
N VAL A 236 -17.70 18.68 7.08
CA VAL A 236 -16.92 19.61 6.25
C VAL A 236 -17.41 21.02 6.52
N ASP A 237 -16.51 21.99 6.61
CA ASP A 237 -16.90 23.40 6.64
C ASP A 237 -17.69 23.74 5.37
N THR A 238 -18.86 24.35 5.54
CA THR A 238 -19.79 24.65 4.44
C THR A 238 -19.13 25.51 3.36
N GLU A 239 -18.24 26.42 3.75
CA GLU A 239 -17.49 27.25 2.79
C GLU A 239 -16.45 26.45 1.99
N GLN A 240 -15.98 25.32 2.53
CA GLN A 240 -14.96 24.45 1.90
C GLN A 240 -15.56 23.31 1.07
N THR A 241 -16.88 23.13 1.05
CA THR A 241 -17.57 22.07 0.29
C THR A 241 -17.13 22.01 -1.18
N GLY A 242 -17.05 23.16 -1.86
CA GLY A 242 -16.57 23.24 -3.24
C GLY A 242 -15.10 22.87 -3.41
N ARG A 243 -14.24 23.14 -2.41
CA ARG A 243 -12.83 22.71 -2.40
C ARG A 243 -12.76 21.19 -2.25
N VAL A 244 -13.48 20.62 -1.30
CA VAL A 244 -13.52 19.16 -1.05
C VAL A 244 -14.01 18.42 -2.29
N GLN A 245 -15.09 18.90 -2.93
CA GLN A 245 -15.60 18.30 -4.16
C GLN A 245 -14.55 18.30 -5.28
N ARG A 246 -13.78 19.39 -5.45
CA ARG A 246 -12.71 19.44 -6.47
C ARG A 246 -11.56 18.49 -6.16
N ILE A 247 -11.15 18.39 -4.88
CA ILE A 247 -10.11 17.45 -4.45
C ILE A 247 -10.55 16.01 -4.75
N LEU A 248 -11.73 15.61 -4.28
CA LEU A 248 -12.29 14.28 -4.51
C LEU A 248 -12.44 13.97 -6.02
N ALA A 249 -12.92 14.93 -6.82
CA ALA A 249 -12.99 14.78 -8.26
C ALA A 249 -11.61 14.66 -8.95
N GLY A 250 -10.57 15.25 -8.36
CA GLY A 250 -9.19 15.20 -8.86
C GLY A 250 -8.53 13.84 -8.64
N VAL A 251 -8.82 13.19 -7.52
CA VAL A 251 -8.31 11.86 -7.17
C VAL A 251 -9.17 10.70 -7.68
N ARG A 252 -10.14 10.99 -8.57
CA ARG A 252 -10.98 9.95 -9.18
C ARG A 252 -10.12 8.90 -9.88
N SER A 253 -10.44 7.63 -9.67
CA SER A 253 -9.75 6.49 -10.28
C SER A 253 -8.26 6.39 -9.97
N LYS A 254 -7.79 7.02 -8.89
CA LYS A 254 -6.44 6.86 -8.37
C LYS A 254 -6.48 6.21 -6.99
N PRO A 255 -5.53 5.31 -6.66
CA PRO A 255 -5.41 4.79 -5.31
C PRO A 255 -4.92 5.91 -4.38
N VAL A 256 -5.69 6.16 -3.33
CA VAL A 256 -5.42 7.18 -2.31
C VAL A 256 -5.52 6.51 -0.95
N VAL A 257 -4.73 7.00 0.01
CA VAL A 257 -4.83 6.55 1.39
C VAL A 257 -5.89 7.38 2.10
N TRP A 258 -6.92 6.72 2.61
CA TRP A 258 -8.04 7.30 3.32
C TRP A 258 -7.88 7.05 4.81
N ILE A 259 -7.88 8.13 5.60
CA ILE A 259 -7.60 8.08 7.04
C ILE A 259 -8.76 8.73 7.79
N GLY A 260 -9.56 7.88 8.44
CA GLY A 260 -10.58 8.34 9.39
C GLY A 260 -9.95 8.85 10.68
N ASP A 261 -9.10 8.01 11.28
CA ASP A 261 -8.41 8.22 12.55
C ASP A 261 -7.05 7.50 12.49
N LYS A 262 -5.95 8.23 12.67
CA LYS A 262 -4.59 7.69 12.51
C LYS A 262 -4.23 6.61 13.53
N ASP A 263 -4.91 6.61 14.68
CA ASP A 263 -4.67 5.66 15.75
C ASP A 263 -5.57 4.41 15.64
N LYS A 264 -6.42 4.34 14.61
CA LYS A 264 -7.32 3.20 14.36
C LYS A 264 -7.10 2.62 12.97
N GLU A 265 -6.35 1.52 12.92
CA GLU A 265 -6.05 0.76 11.71
C GLU A 265 -7.31 0.39 10.90
N ALA A 266 -8.42 0.10 11.56
CA ALA A 266 -9.69 -0.21 10.89
C ALA A 266 -10.23 0.94 10.03
N THR A 267 -9.82 2.18 10.30
CA THR A 267 -10.25 3.37 9.55
C THR A 267 -9.24 3.81 8.49
N ILE A 268 -8.14 3.07 8.34
CA ILE A 268 -7.10 3.29 7.36
C ILE A 268 -7.35 2.33 6.19
N VAL A 269 -7.58 2.89 5.00
CA VAL A 269 -7.83 2.13 3.79
C VAL A 269 -7.07 2.76 2.64
N ILE A 270 -6.32 1.97 1.89
CA ILE A 270 -5.79 2.42 0.60
C ILE A 270 -6.61 1.87 -0.56
N GLY A 271 -7.08 2.76 -1.43
CA GLY A 271 -7.88 2.41 -2.58
C GLY A 271 -8.62 3.60 -3.18
N PHE A 272 -9.73 3.33 -3.84
CA PHE A 272 -10.51 4.35 -4.54
C PHE A 272 -11.84 4.59 -3.84
N PHE A 273 -12.36 5.81 -3.92
CA PHE A 273 -13.75 6.04 -3.53
C PHE A 273 -14.68 5.42 -4.57
N ARG A 274 -15.75 4.75 -4.12
CA ARG A 274 -16.84 4.31 -5.00
C ARG A 274 -17.77 5.47 -5.32
N ASP A 275 -18.15 6.19 -4.29
CA ASP A 275 -19.03 7.33 -4.34
C ASP A 275 -18.80 8.24 -3.13
N PHE A 276 -19.18 9.50 -3.30
CA PHE A 276 -19.27 10.46 -2.22
C PHE A 276 -20.51 11.33 -2.41
N ASN A 277 -21.10 11.75 -1.30
CA ASN A 277 -22.21 12.69 -1.28
C ASN A 277 -21.90 13.81 -0.30
N ILE A 278 -22.06 15.06 -0.71
CA ILE A 278 -21.94 16.23 0.17
C ILE A 278 -23.33 16.85 0.28
N ASN A 279 -23.90 16.75 1.47
CA ASN A 279 -25.20 17.30 1.79
C ASN A 279 -25.03 18.71 2.38
N VAL A 280 -25.11 19.71 1.50
CA VAL A 280 -24.97 21.12 1.87
C VAL A 280 -26.23 21.59 2.60
N ARG A 281 -26.28 21.40 3.93
CA ARG A 281 -27.45 21.72 4.75
C ARG A 281 -27.20 22.74 5.86
N GLY A 282 -26.03 22.75 6.47
CA GLY A 282 -25.75 23.63 7.61
C GLY A 282 -25.21 24.99 7.19
N VAL A 283 -25.31 25.96 8.10
CA VAL A 283 -24.77 27.31 7.91
C VAL A 283 -23.24 27.33 8.13
N CYS A 284 -22.73 26.44 8.99
CA CYS A 284 -21.30 26.34 9.30
C CYS A 284 -20.71 24.99 8.86
N MET A 285 -21.41 23.88 9.13
CA MET A 285 -20.95 22.53 8.78
C MET A 285 -21.92 21.85 7.82
N SER A 286 -21.39 21.15 6.84
CA SER A 286 -22.11 20.29 5.91
C SER A 286 -21.66 18.85 6.11
N ASP A 287 -22.59 17.91 5.99
CA ASP A 287 -22.30 16.49 6.16
C ASP A 287 -21.88 15.89 4.81
N ALA A 288 -20.83 15.10 4.82
CA ALA A 288 -20.38 14.34 3.66
C ALA A 288 -20.23 12.86 4.02
N THR A 289 -20.70 11.98 3.16
CA THR A 289 -20.46 10.54 3.28
C THR A 289 -19.54 10.10 2.14
N ILE A 290 -18.49 9.36 2.46
CA ILE A 290 -17.48 8.88 1.51
C ILE A 290 -17.36 7.36 1.67
N SER A 291 -17.68 6.63 0.61
CA SER A 291 -17.51 5.18 0.55
C SER A 291 -16.23 4.82 -0.19
N VAL A 292 -15.38 4.04 0.46
CA VAL A 292 -14.07 3.64 -0.05
C VAL A 292 -13.99 2.13 -0.20
N GLU A 293 -13.40 1.71 -1.31
CA GLU A 293 -13.03 0.32 -1.58
C GLU A 293 -11.52 0.22 -1.74
N GLY A 294 -10.92 -0.70 -0.99
CA GLY A 294 -9.49 -0.91 -0.93
C GLY A 294 -8.96 -1.66 -2.13
N LEU A 295 -7.65 -1.57 -2.34
CA LEU A 295 -6.94 -2.44 -3.28
C LEU A 295 -6.87 -3.88 -2.75
N VAL A 296 -6.49 -4.79 -3.63
CA VAL A 296 -6.18 -6.21 -3.35
C VAL A 296 -4.69 -6.41 -3.61
#